data_AF-A0A7U9N693-F1
#
_entry.id   AF-A0A7U9N693-F1
#
_cell.length_a   1.000
_cell.length_b   1.000
_cell.length_c   1.000
_cell.angle_alpha   90.00
_cell.angle_beta   90.00
_cell.angle_gamma   90.00
#
_symmetry.space_group_name_H-M   'P 1'
#
loop_
_entity.id
_entity.type
_entity.pdbx_description
1 polymer ?
#
loop_
_entity_poly.entity_id
_entity_poly.type
_entity_poly.pdbx_seq_one_letter_code
_entity_poly.pdbx_strand_id
1 'polypeptide(L)'
;MVLRKKSILLIMVFLIGCFVCACGKEDSVAGESLVEDTEEVSSTEKIKNAEEEAAVQWEKGYDLPVDEQEKEEAESDCKKLMELYLDIYETADKGIASNVVLDDQTVLEMQKKVKDAGYPIATMVTYSNMENYESVDSFLKECMEGKRGSVVIYEIHNDGELGRMKFIFDGTDMYVVSTRGIRNADNKLGISYISYTRFKEWKYTEKGWFCYELCVPEPPEVSEIMDGSCLIRIKPMTEEQREMSERCVRGLGYQGQNLLCSNWNAENMSELDYNGMFEYLYGMKYGEKFNSEDYPNGIPKEEFENLIMEYLPITAE
;
A
#
# COMPACT_ATOMS: atom_id res chain seq x y z
N MET A 1 45.27 -3.84 -9.86
CA MET A 1 45.12 -2.51 -9.22
C MET A 1 43.94 -1.83 -9.90
N VAL A 2 42.69 -2.03 -9.47
CA VAL A 2 42.05 -1.55 -8.23
C VAL A 2 42.12 -0.04 -8.12
N LEU A 3 41.02 0.64 -8.46
CA LEU A 3 40.23 1.37 -7.46
C LEU A 3 38.81 1.63 -7.99
N ARG A 4 37.86 1.03 -7.28
CA ARG A 4 36.40 1.07 -7.48
C ARG A 4 35.88 2.48 -7.16
N LYS A 5 35.02 3.03 -8.03
CA LYS A 5 34.13 4.14 -7.66
C LYS A 5 33.04 3.60 -6.73
N LYS A 6 32.96 4.16 -5.52
CA LYS A 6 31.90 3.90 -4.55
C LYS A 6 30.69 4.74 -4.96
N SER A 7 29.59 4.10 -5.37
CA SER A 7 28.26 4.74 -5.28
C SER A 7 27.73 4.46 -3.88
N ILE A 8 27.50 5.53 -3.12
CA ILE A 8 26.79 5.49 -1.85
C ILE A 8 25.31 5.69 -2.20
N LEU A 9 24.54 4.61 -2.16
CA LEU A 9 23.08 4.65 -2.25
C LEU A 9 22.54 4.71 -0.81
N LEU A 10 21.92 5.83 -0.45
CA LEU A 10 21.20 5.98 0.81
C LEU A 10 19.88 5.21 0.71
N ILE A 11 19.81 4.07 1.39
CA ILE A 11 18.60 3.27 1.56
C ILE A 11 17.81 3.87 2.72
N MET A 12 16.65 4.48 2.44
CA MET A 12 15.65 4.78 3.46
C MET A 12 15.02 3.47 3.93
N VAL A 13 15.35 3.09 5.16
CA VAL A 13 14.88 1.89 5.85
C VAL A 13 13.50 2.19 6.43
N PHE A 14 12.45 1.65 5.83
CA PHE A 14 11.17 1.44 6.52
C PHE A 14 11.20 0.05 7.15
N LEU A 15 11.54 0.01 8.43
CA LEU A 15 11.40 -1.18 9.28
C LEU A 15 9.95 -1.26 9.77
N ILE A 16 9.12 -2.05 9.10
CA ILE A 16 7.92 -2.61 9.72
C ILE A 16 8.34 -3.96 10.30
N GLY A 17 8.87 -3.91 11.52
CA GLY A 17 9.11 -5.07 12.35
C GLY A 17 8.03 -5.13 13.43
N CYS A 18 6.99 -5.93 13.20
CA CYS A 18 6.00 -6.27 14.21
C CYS A 18 6.68 -7.07 15.35
N PHE A 19 7.05 -6.40 16.43
CA PHE A 19 7.18 -7.05 17.73
C PHE A 19 5.83 -6.93 18.45
N VAL A 20 5.00 -7.96 18.31
CA VAL A 20 3.96 -8.22 19.31
C VAL A 20 4.50 -9.30 20.23
N CYS A 21 4.77 -8.90 21.47
CA CYS A 21 5.07 -9.79 22.58
C CYS A 21 3.92 -10.81 22.75
N ALA A 22 4.16 -12.04 22.33
CA ALA A 22 3.39 -13.18 22.78
C ALA A 22 3.74 -13.45 24.25
N CYS A 23 2.92 -12.97 25.19
CA CYS A 23 2.88 -13.53 26.54
C CYS A 23 2.17 -14.89 26.48
N GLY A 24 2.93 -15.94 26.18
CA GLY A 24 2.47 -17.31 26.35
C GLY A 24 2.24 -17.61 27.84
N LYS A 25 1.02 -18.06 28.18
CA LYS A 25 0.79 -18.79 29.42
C LYS A 25 1.23 -20.24 29.17
N GLU A 26 2.14 -20.72 30.00
CA GLU A 26 2.56 -22.12 30.04
C GLU A 26 1.43 -22.98 30.66
N ASP A 27 0.97 -23.99 29.91
CA ASP A 27 0.13 -25.03 30.48
C ASP A 27 1.00 -25.99 31.31
N SER A 28 0.80 -25.96 32.62
CA SER A 28 1.34 -26.97 33.53
C SER A 28 0.28 -28.05 33.79
N VAL A 29 0.63 -29.28 33.43
CA VAL A 29 -0.15 -30.49 33.71
C VAL A 29 -0.05 -30.82 35.20
N ALA A 30 -1.19 -30.85 35.91
CA ALA A 30 -1.34 -31.62 37.15
C ALA A 30 -2.82 -31.93 37.47
N GLY A 31 -3.16 -33.22 37.40
CA GLY A 31 -3.93 -33.94 38.43
C GLY A 31 -5.44 -33.72 38.56
N GLU A 32 -6.20 -34.78 38.30
CA GLU A 32 -7.62 -34.97 38.61
C GLU A 32 -8.03 -34.60 40.04
N SER A 33 -9.20 -33.95 40.21
CA SER A 33 -10.39 -34.58 40.85
C SER A 33 -11.55 -33.59 41.08
N LEU A 34 -12.74 -34.02 40.64
CA LEU A 34 -14.08 -33.81 41.20
C LEU A 34 -14.57 -32.37 41.50
N VAL A 35 -15.62 -31.93 40.80
CA VAL A 35 -17.05 -31.95 41.24
C VAL A 35 -17.89 -31.23 40.16
N GLU A 36 -18.88 -31.93 39.59
CA GLU A 36 -19.96 -31.38 38.76
C GLU A 36 -20.77 -30.32 39.54
N ASP A 37 -21.19 -29.26 38.83
CA ASP A 37 -22.22 -28.24 39.17
C ASP A 37 -21.78 -26.76 39.00
N THR A 38 -20.93 -26.43 38.01
CA THR A 38 -20.63 -25.02 37.63
C THR A 38 -20.49 -24.74 36.13
N GLU A 39 -20.69 -25.72 35.24
CA GLU A 39 -20.36 -25.56 33.81
C GLU A 39 -21.35 -24.71 32.99
N GLU A 40 -22.63 -24.63 33.36
CA GLU A 40 -23.61 -23.82 32.60
C GLU A 40 -23.45 -22.31 32.81
N VAL A 41 -23.03 -21.85 33.99
CA VAL A 41 -22.89 -20.41 34.27
C VAL A 41 -21.60 -19.85 33.66
N SER A 42 -20.49 -20.62 33.73
CA SER A 42 -19.19 -20.24 33.18
C SER A 42 -19.17 -20.18 31.65
N SER A 43 -19.86 -21.11 30.98
CA SER A 43 -19.99 -21.11 29.52
C SER A 43 -20.87 -19.95 29.03
N THR A 44 -21.98 -19.67 29.71
CA THR A 44 -22.88 -18.57 29.35
C THR A 44 -22.27 -17.19 29.57
N GLU A 45 -21.50 -16.98 30.64
CA GLU A 45 -20.75 -15.73 30.88
C GLU A 45 -19.61 -15.53 29.86
N LYS A 46 -18.88 -16.59 29.51
CA LYS A 46 -17.85 -16.53 28.46
C LYS A 46 -18.42 -16.20 27.08
N ILE A 47 -19.59 -16.75 26.74
CA ILE A 47 -20.27 -16.47 25.46
C ILE A 47 -20.76 -15.02 25.43
N LYS A 48 -21.37 -14.53 26.51
CA LYS A 48 -21.80 -13.12 26.61
C LYS A 48 -20.64 -12.13 26.48
N ASN A 49 -19.50 -12.42 27.12
CA ASN A 49 -18.31 -11.59 26.98
C ASN A 49 -17.75 -11.61 25.55
N ALA A 50 -17.76 -12.75 24.86
CA ALA A 50 -17.30 -12.84 23.48
C ALA A 50 -18.24 -12.12 22.49
N GLU A 51 -19.56 -12.16 22.72
CA GLU A 51 -20.53 -11.40 21.92
C GLU A 51 -20.41 -9.89 22.14
N GLU A 52 -20.19 -9.44 23.37
CA GLU A 52 -19.94 -8.03 23.70
C GLU A 52 -18.62 -7.54 23.09
N GLU A 53 -17.54 -8.31 23.21
CA GLU A 53 -16.24 -7.99 22.59
C GLU A 53 -16.34 -7.90 21.06
N ALA A 54 -17.04 -8.84 20.42
CA ALA A 54 -17.29 -8.80 18.98
C ALA A 54 -18.07 -7.55 18.58
N ALA A 55 -19.15 -7.21 19.30
CA ALA A 55 -19.95 -6.01 19.03
C ALA A 55 -19.11 -4.73 19.12
N VAL A 56 -18.21 -4.63 20.10
CA VAL A 56 -17.27 -3.50 20.25
C VAL A 56 -16.29 -3.44 19.07
N GLN A 57 -15.76 -4.57 18.60
CA GLN A 57 -14.89 -4.60 17.42
C GLN A 57 -15.62 -4.13 16.16
N TRP A 58 -16.87 -4.55 15.97
CA TRP A 58 -17.70 -4.09 14.85
C TRP A 58 -17.97 -2.60 14.87
N GLU A 59 -18.15 -2.01 16.06
CA GLU A 59 -18.29 -0.55 16.21
C GLU A 59 -17.00 0.18 15.77
N LYS A 60 -15.85 -0.32 16.23
CA LYS A 60 -14.51 0.21 15.88
C LYS A 60 -14.21 0.09 14.38
N GLY A 61 -14.58 -1.03 13.76
CA GLY A 61 -14.39 -1.25 12.32
C GLY A 61 -13.00 -1.76 11.92
N TYR A 62 -12.11 -2.08 12.87
CA TYR A 62 -10.81 -2.71 12.60
C TYR A 62 -10.64 -3.96 13.47
N ASP A 63 -9.67 -4.80 13.11
CA ASP A 63 -9.47 -6.13 13.69
C ASP A 63 -10.77 -6.96 13.75
N LEU A 64 -11.58 -6.83 12.69
CA LEU A 64 -12.84 -7.55 12.60
C LEU A 64 -12.57 -9.06 12.48
N PRO A 65 -13.44 -9.90 13.06
CA PRO A 65 -13.26 -11.35 13.01
C PRO A 65 -13.33 -11.85 11.57
N VAL A 66 -12.30 -12.58 11.16
CA VAL A 66 -12.26 -13.29 9.87
C VAL A 66 -12.79 -14.70 10.07
N ASP A 67 -13.87 -15.04 9.38
CA ASP A 67 -14.41 -16.40 9.44
C ASP A 67 -13.49 -17.41 8.72
N GLU A 68 -13.66 -18.68 9.04
CA GLU A 68 -12.77 -19.73 8.53
C GLU A 68 -12.90 -19.93 7.01
N GLN A 69 -14.09 -19.69 6.45
CA GLN A 69 -14.30 -19.80 5.01
C GLN A 69 -13.50 -18.73 4.26
N GLU A 70 -13.49 -17.49 4.76
CA GLU A 70 -12.72 -16.41 4.17
C GLU A 70 -11.21 -16.66 4.27
N LYS A 71 -10.73 -17.24 5.37
CA LYS A 71 -9.32 -17.65 5.50
C LYS A 71 -8.96 -18.73 4.49
N GLU A 72 -9.75 -19.79 4.39
CA GLU A 72 -9.51 -20.89 3.44
C GLU A 72 -9.55 -20.40 1.98
N GLU A 73 -10.48 -19.50 1.65
CA GLU A 73 -10.57 -18.86 0.33
C GLU A 73 -9.31 -18.03 0.05
N ALA A 74 -8.87 -17.20 0.99
CA ALA A 74 -7.69 -16.36 0.85
C ALA A 74 -6.39 -17.18 0.73
N GLU A 75 -6.24 -18.23 1.53
CA GLU A 75 -5.12 -19.18 1.45
C GLU A 75 -5.07 -19.90 0.10
N SER A 76 -6.21 -20.40 -0.35
CA SER A 76 -6.36 -21.11 -1.62
C SER A 76 -6.04 -20.20 -2.81
N ASP A 77 -6.58 -18.98 -2.83
CA ASP A 77 -6.32 -17.97 -3.86
C ASP A 77 -4.83 -17.62 -3.93
N CYS A 78 -4.22 -17.29 -2.79
CA CYS A 78 -2.81 -16.94 -2.72
C CYS A 78 -1.94 -18.08 -3.23
N LYS A 79 -2.20 -19.31 -2.75
CA LYS A 79 -1.45 -20.49 -3.17
C LYS A 79 -1.55 -20.69 -4.69
N LYS A 80 -2.77 -20.69 -5.22
CA LYS A 80 -3.05 -20.90 -6.64
C LYS A 80 -2.36 -19.87 -7.52
N LEU A 81 -2.44 -18.58 -7.18
CA LEU A 81 -1.85 -17.53 -8.00
C LEU A 81 -0.33 -17.47 -7.90
N MET A 82 0.23 -17.67 -6.70
CA MET A 82 1.68 -17.73 -6.52
C MET A 82 2.31 -18.92 -7.25
N GLU A 83 1.59 -20.02 -7.44
CA GLU A 83 2.03 -21.15 -8.27
C GLU A 83 2.14 -20.78 -9.77
N LEU A 84 1.34 -19.84 -10.28
CA LEU A 84 1.34 -19.46 -11.72
C LEU A 84 2.64 -18.81 -12.20
N TYR A 85 3.38 -18.17 -11.30
CA TYR A 85 4.61 -17.44 -11.60
C TYR A 85 5.81 -17.96 -10.79
N LEU A 86 5.69 -19.16 -10.23
CA LEU A 86 6.74 -19.80 -9.43
C LEU A 86 8.06 -19.94 -10.20
N ASP A 87 8.00 -20.35 -11.48
CA ASP A 87 9.16 -20.53 -12.34
C ASP A 87 9.93 -19.21 -12.55
N ILE A 88 9.20 -18.11 -12.74
CA ILE A 88 9.77 -16.77 -12.86
C ILE A 88 10.43 -16.40 -11.53
N TYR A 89 9.75 -16.61 -10.40
CA TYR A 89 10.28 -16.26 -9.08
C TYR A 89 11.54 -17.05 -8.76
N GLU A 90 11.58 -18.36 -9.01
CA GLU A 90 12.73 -19.21 -8.72
C GLU A 90 13.97 -18.83 -9.55
N THR A 91 13.76 -18.47 -10.82
CA THR A 91 14.84 -18.13 -11.76
C THR A 91 15.29 -16.67 -11.69
N ALA A 92 14.50 -15.79 -11.08
CA ALA A 92 14.83 -14.38 -10.94
C ALA A 92 16.11 -14.14 -10.11
N ASP A 93 16.87 -13.12 -10.54
CA ASP A 93 18.00 -12.59 -9.77
C ASP A 93 17.47 -11.82 -8.55
N LYS A 94 17.76 -12.34 -7.35
CA LYS A 94 17.32 -11.77 -6.07
C LYS A 94 18.39 -10.87 -5.45
N GLY A 95 19.52 -10.68 -6.15
CA GLY A 95 20.67 -9.96 -5.66
C GLY A 95 21.35 -10.64 -4.46
N ILE A 96 22.15 -9.85 -3.75
CA ILE A 96 22.94 -10.28 -2.59
C ILE A 96 22.44 -9.68 -1.27
N ALA A 97 21.41 -8.84 -1.33
CA ALA A 97 20.84 -8.21 -0.15
C ALA A 97 20.04 -9.26 0.65
N SER A 98 19.88 -9.03 1.96
CA SER A 98 19.04 -9.89 2.80
C SER A 98 17.56 -9.82 2.43
N ASN A 99 17.13 -8.69 1.88
CA ASN A 99 15.76 -8.47 1.44
C ASN A 99 15.72 -8.59 -0.08
N VAL A 100 14.85 -9.47 -0.57
CA VAL A 100 14.67 -9.69 -2.01
C VAL A 100 14.00 -8.46 -2.61
N VAL A 101 14.58 -7.95 -3.70
CA VAL A 101 13.96 -6.93 -4.55
C VAL A 101 14.20 -7.37 -5.99
N LEU A 102 13.12 -7.78 -6.64
CA LEU A 102 13.09 -8.16 -8.04
C LEU A 102 13.13 -6.90 -8.92
N ASP A 103 13.67 -7.03 -10.12
CA ASP A 103 13.61 -5.96 -11.11
C ASP A 103 12.20 -5.81 -11.70
N ASP A 104 11.89 -4.61 -12.21
CA ASP A 104 10.57 -4.28 -12.75
C ASP A 104 10.11 -5.24 -13.86
N GLN A 105 11.02 -5.70 -14.72
CA GLN A 105 10.68 -6.59 -15.83
C GLN A 105 10.25 -7.96 -15.30
N THR A 106 10.97 -8.49 -14.31
CA THR A 106 10.58 -9.72 -13.61
C THR A 106 9.19 -9.59 -12.98
N VAL A 107 8.91 -8.49 -12.27
CA VAL A 107 7.59 -8.26 -11.64
C VAL A 107 6.47 -8.17 -12.69
N LEU A 108 6.71 -7.50 -13.83
CA LEU A 108 5.74 -7.41 -14.93
C LEU A 108 5.49 -8.77 -15.60
N GLU A 109 6.48 -9.64 -15.69
CA GLU A 109 6.30 -11.01 -16.20
C GLU A 109 5.43 -11.86 -15.26
N MET A 110 5.60 -11.71 -13.95
CA MET A 110 4.71 -12.34 -12.96
C MET A 110 3.28 -11.79 -13.09
N GLN A 111 3.12 -10.47 -13.23
CA GLN A 111 1.81 -9.82 -13.42
C GLN A 111 1.11 -10.40 -14.64
N LYS A 112 1.85 -10.58 -15.74
CA LYS A 112 1.33 -11.17 -16.96
C LYS A 112 0.78 -12.59 -16.74
N LYS A 113 1.42 -13.43 -15.92
CA LYS A 113 0.91 -14.79 -15.61
C LYS A 113 -0.47 -14.72 -14.92
N VAL A 114 -0.63 -13.82 -13.97
CA VAL A 114 -1.90 -13.64 -13.23
C VAL A 114 -2.97 -13.02 -14.13
N LYS A 115 -2.59 -12.04 -14.96
CA LYS A 115 -3.45 -11.46 -16.00
C LYS A 115 -3.96 -12.50 -16.97
N ASP A 116 -3.08 -13.34 -17.52
CA ASP A 116 -3.43 -14.37 -18.51
C ASP A 116 -4.39 -15.42 -17.91
N ALA A 117 -4.41 -15.56 -16.58
CA ALA A 117 -5.36 -16.39 -15.85
C ALA A 117 -6.71 -15.70 -15.53
N GLY A 118 -6.87 -14.43 -15.92
CA GLY A 118 -8.13 -13.68 -15.88
C GLY A 118 -8.39 -12.88 -14.60
N TYR A 119 -7.40 -12.71 -13.72
CA TYR A 119 -7.60 -12.02 -12.44
C TYR A 119 -7.20 -10.52 -12.52
N PRO A 120 -7.90 -9.63 -11.79
CA PRO A 120 -7.47 -8.24 -11.61
C PRO A 120 -6.15 -8.17 -10.84
N ILE A 121 -5.10 -7.61 -11.45
CA ILE A 121 -3.75 -7.62 -10.86
C ILE A 121 -3.03 -6.29 -11.09
N ALA A 122 -2.55 -5.69 -10.00
CA ALA A 122 -1.68 -4.53 -9.99
C ALA A 122 -0.25 -4.90 -9.55
N THR A 123 0.68 -3.96 -9.65
CA THR A 123 2.05 -4.10 -9.14
C THR A 123 2.56 -2.75 -8.63
N MET A 124 3.66 -2.79 -7.87
CA MET A 124 4.34 -1.58 -7.40
C MET A 124 5.29 -0.95 -8.45
N VAL A 125 5.36 -1.52 -9.66
CA VAL A 125 6.18 -0.97 -10.75
C VAL A 125 5.61 0.39 -11.17
N THR A 126 6.47 1.40 -11.25
CA THR A 126 6.04 2.78 -11.52
C THR A 126 5.27 2.85 -12.85
N TYR A 127 4.05 3.41 -12.80
CA TYR A 127 3.13 3.51 -13.93
C TYR A 127 2.73 2.17 -14.58
N SER A 128 2.88 1.04 -13.90
CA SER A 128 2.16 -0.16 -14.31
C SER A 128 0.64 0.09 -14.20
N ASN A 129 -0.11 -0.48 -15.12
CA ASN A 129 -1.57 -0.44 -15.05
C ASN A 129 -2.07 -1.66 -14.31
N MET A 130 -3.22 -1.53 -13.65
CA MET A 130 -4.00 -2.70 -13.26
C MET A 130 -4.45 -3.42 -14.53
N GLU A 131 -4.17 -4.72 -14.57
CA GLU A 131 -4.61 -5.61 -15.63
C GLU A 131 -5.95 -6.24 -15.24
N ASN A 132 -6.81 -6.54 -16.22
CA ASN A 132 -8.19 -7.04 -16.01
C ASN A 132 -9.03 -6.17 -15.05
N TYR A 133 -8.94 -4.85 -15.18
CA TYR A 133 -9.55 -3.88 -14.27
C TYR A 133 -11.08 -3.75 -14.42
N GLU A 134 -11.67 -4.24 -15.52
CA GLU A 134 -13.06 -3.97 -15.89
C GLU A 134 -14.07 -4.50 -14.87
N SER A 135 -13.77 -5.64 -14.24
CA SER A 135 -14.61 -6.19 -13.16
C SER A 135 -14.59 -5.30 -11.92
N VAL A 136 -13.44 -4.72 -11.60
CA VAL A 136 -13.26 -3.80 -10.47
C VAL A 136 -13.95 -2.46 -10.73
N ASP A 137 -13.78 -1.89 -11.94
CA ASP A 137 -14.47 -0.65 -12.35
C ASP A 137 -16.00 -0.83 -12.32
N SER A 138 -16.50 -1.98 -12.79
CA SER A 138 -17.93 -2.29 -12.74
C SER A 138 -18.44 -2.42 -11.31
N PHE A 139 -17.73 -3.19 -10.46
CA PHE A 139 -18.06 -3.34 -9.04
C PHE A 139 -18.14 -1.98 -8.32
N LEU A 140 -17.14 -1.13 -8.48
CA LEU A 140 -17.10 0.18 -7.81
C LEU A 140 -18.24 1.10 -8.27
N LYS A 141 -18.57 1.08 -9.57
CA LYS A 141 -19.73 1.81 -10.10
C LYS A 141 -21.05 1.31 -9.53
N GLU A 142 -21.21 0.00 -9.43
CA GLU A 142 -22.39 -0.62 -8.82
C GLU A 142 -22.52 -0.28 -7.33
N CYS A 143 -21.40 -0.22 -6.60
CA CYS A 143 -21.39 0.22 -5.21
C CYS A 143 -21.86 1.67 -5.06
N MET A 144 -21.46 2.57 -5.97
CA MET A 144 -21.97 3.96 -5.98
C MET A 144 -23.49 4.03 -6.23
N GLU A 145 -24.08 3.00 -6.82
CA GLU A 145 -25.53 2.86 -7.01
C GLU A 145 -26.21 2.15 -5.82
N GLY A 146 -25.48 1.80 -4.76
CA GLY A 146 -25.99 1.10 -3.58
C GLY A 146 -26.12 -0.42 -3.73
N LYS A 147 -25.58 -1.00 -4.81
CA LYS A 147 -25.66 -2.45 -5.06
C LYS A 147 -24.61 -3.20 -4.27
N ARG A 148 -25.06 -4.17 -3.48
CA ARG A 148 -24.21 -5.09 -2.72
C ARG A 148 -23.36 -5.94 -3.66
N GLY A 149 -22.13 -6.24 -3.23
CA GLY A 149 -21.25 -7.14 -3.98
C GLY A 149 -19.89 -7.29 -3.33
N SER A 150 -19.00 -8.00 -4.03
CA SER A 150 -17.59 -8.08 -3.68
C SER A 150 -16.71 -8.25 -4.92
N VAL A 151 -15.44 -7.86 -4.80
CA VAL A 151 -14.42 -8.07 -5.82
C VAL A 151 -13.07 -8.33 -5.16
N VAL A 152 -12.22 -9.14 -5.79
CA VAL A 152 -10.84 -9.37 -5.35
C VAL A 152 -9.87 -8.66 -6.29
N ILE A 153 -8.96 -7.87 -5.71
CA ILE A 153 -7.82 -7.28 -6.40
C ILE A 153 -6.57 -7.96 -5.86
N TYR A 154 -5.68 -8.35 -6.75
CA TYR A 154 -4.36 -8.86 -6.38
C TYR A 154 -3.29 -7.79 -6.65
N GLU A 155 -2.17 -7.88 -5.93
CA GLU A 155 -0.99 -7.04 -6.12
C GLU A 155 0.28 -7.89 -6.05
N ILE A 156 1.19 -7.72 -7.01
CA ILE A 156 2.55 -8.29 -6.91
C ILE A 156 3.48 -7.26 -6.28
N HIS A 157 4.07 -7.62 -5.15
CA HIS A 157 5.07 -6.82 -4.46
C HIS A 157 6.45 -7.04 -5.08
N ASN A 158 7.36 -6.08 -4.87
CA ASN A 158 8.72 -6.13 -5.44
C ASN A 158 9.58 -7.28 -4.89
N ASP A 159 9.18 -7.91 -3.79
CA ASP A 159 9.81 -9.12 -3.26
C ASP A 159 9.23 -10.40 -3.87
N GLY A 160 8.27 -10.31 -4.81
CA GLY A 160 7.60 -11.44 -5.47
C GLY A 160 6.45 -12.04 -4.66
N GLU A 161 6.13 -11.47 -3.50
CA GLU A 161 4.98 -11.86 -2.69
C GLU A 161 3.66 -11.33 -3.26
N LEU A 162 2.55 -11.92 -2.82
CA LEU A 162 1.22 -11.61 -3.32
C LEU A 162 0.37 -10.91 -2.26
N GLY A 163 -0.09 -9.71 -2.56
CA GLY A 163 -1.21 -9.08 -1.88
C GLY A 163 -2.54 -9.55 -2.47
N ARG A 164 -3.50 -9.91 -1.62
CA ARG A 164 -4.90 -10.17 -1.97
C ARG A 164 -5.77 -9.21 -1.16
N MET A 165 -6.61 -8.45 -1.85
CA MET A 165 -7.56 -7.51 -1.24
C MET A 165 -8.97 -7.82 -1.74
N LYS A 166 -9.80 -8.42 -0.89
CA LYS A 166 -11.23 -8.64 -1.19
C LYS A 166 -12.05 -7.48 -0.65
N PHE A 167 -12.57 -6.65 -1.54
CA PHE A 167 -13.48 -5.55 -1.19
C PHE A 167 -14.91 -6.07 -1.14
N ILE A 168 -15.64 -5.69 -0.10
CA ILE A 168 -17.01 -6.15 0.16
C ILE A 168 -17.87 -4.93 0.47
N PHE A 169 -18.95 -4.74 -0.28
CA PHE A 169 -19.92 -3.68 -0.03
C PHE A 169 -21.26 -4.28 0.40
N ASP A 170 -21.70 -3.92 1.60
CA ASP A 170 -22.93 -4.47 2.20
C ASP A 170 -24.19 -3.64 1.88
N GLY A 171 -24.05 -2.61 1.04
CA GLY A 171 -25.11 -1.65 0.69
C GLY A 171 -25.04 -0.35 1.49
N THR A 172 -24.24 -0.31 2.56
CA THR A 172 -23.98 0.88 3.39
C THR A 172 -22.49 1.11 3.51
N ASP A 173 -21.77 0.12 4.02
CA ASP A 173 -20.36 0.18 4.36
C ASP A 173 -19.52 -0.66 3.39
N MET A 174 -18.28 -0.22 3.19
CA MET A 174 -17.27 -0.93 2.43
C MET A 174 -16.26 -1.54 3.41
N TYR A 175 -15.82 -2.75 3.12
CA TYR A 175 -14.83 -3.48 3.90
C TYR A 175 -13.76 -4.04 2.99
N VAL A 176 -12.58 -4.34 3.54
CA VAL A 176 -11.52 -5.09 2.87
C VAL A 176 -11.06 -6.24 3.75
N VAL A 177 -10.96 -7.42 3.15
CA VAL A 177 -10.17 -8.53 3.69
C VAL A 177 -8.82 -8.51 2.98
N SER A 178 -7.78 -8.13 3.71
CA SER A 178 -6.41 -8.05 3.20
C SER A 178 -5.63 -9.28 3.62
N THR A 179 -4.93 -9.90 2.68
CA THR A 179 -4.12 -11.10 2.93
C THR A 179 -2.81 -10.97 2.20
N ARG A 180 -1.70 -11.35 2.86
CA ARG A 180 -0.38 -11.39 2.22
C ARG A 180 0.16 -12.80 2.17
N GLY A 181 0.22 -13.33 0.94
CA GLY A 181 0.82 -14.61 0.61
C GLY A 181 2.33 -14.48 0.49
N ILE A 182 3.04 -15.30 1.28
CA ILE A 182 4.51 -15.28 1.39
C ILE A 182 5.10 -16.63 1.01
N ARG A 183 6.41 -16.62 0.77
CA ARG A 183 7.23 -17.82 0.65
C ARG A 183 8.20 -17.89 1.82
N ASN A 184 8.20 -18.99 2.54
CA ASN A 184 9.21 -19.20 3.58
C ASN A 184 10.56 -19.63 2.97
N ALA A 185 11.58 -19.80 3.82
CA ALA A 185 12.93 -20.16 3.38
C ALA A 185 13.01 -21.51 2.64
N ASP A 186 12.05 -22.42 2.84
CA ASP A 186 11.92 -23.70 2.13
C ASP A 186 11.11 -23.58 0.82
N ASN A 187 10.82 -22.35 0.38
CA ASN A 187 9.94 -22.01 -0.73
C ASN A 187 8.49 -22.55 -0.59
N LYS A 188 8.05 -22.84 0.65
CA LYS A 188 6.67 -23.21 0.93
C LYS A 188 5.80 -21.97 1.04
N LEU A 189 4.63 -22.06 0.45
CA LEU A 189 3.60 -21.03 0.47
C LEU A 189 2.96 -20.97 1.86
N GLY A 190 2.75 -19.75 2.35
CA GLY A 190 2.04 -19.48 3.58
C GLY A 190 1.44 -18.09 3.57
N ILE A 191 0.66 -17.76 4.60
CA ILE A 191 0.10 -16.43 4.81
C ILE A 191 0.86 -15.76 5.95
N SER A 192 1.30 -14.52 5.73
CA SER A 192 1.96 -13.73 6.78
C SER A 192 0.95 -13.03 7.68
N TYR A 193 -0.12 -12.52 7.11
CA TYR A 193 -1.25 -11.94 7.83
C TYR A 193 -2.53 -12.04 7.01
N ILE A 194 -3.65 -12.02 7.74
CA ILE A 194 -4.98 -11.76 7.22
C ILE A 194 -5.67 -10.76 8.16
N SER A 195 -6.28 -9.73 7.61
CA SER A 195 -7.02 -8.71 8.36
C SER A 195 -8.36 -8.41 7.70
N TYR A 196 -9.33 -7.99 8.50
CA TYR A 196 -10.63 -7.54 8.02
C TYR A 196 -10.96 -6.18 8.63
N THR A 197 -11.25 -5.21 7.79
CA THR A 197 -11.34 -3.80 8.19
C THR A 197 -12.41 -3.07 7.38
N ARG A 198 -13.25 -2.31 8.08
CA ARG A 198 -14.24 -1.38 7.51
C ARG A 198 -13.56 -0.10 7.07
N PHE A 199 -14.11 0.52 6.04
CA PHE A 199 -13.69 1.83 5.58
C PHE A 199 -14.37 2.91 6.41
N LYS A 200 -13.60 3.92 6.79
CA LYS A 200 -14.12 5.17 7.36
C LYS A 200 -14.76 6.02 6.26
N GLU A 201 -14.10 6.13 5.11
CA GLU A 201 -14.65 6.76 3.92
C GLU A 201 -14.03 6.17 2.64
N TRP A 202 -14.73 6.32 1.53
CA TRP A 202 -14.19 5.98 0.22
C TRP A 202 -14.80 6.81 -0.89
N LYS A 203 -14.06 6.89 -1.99
CA LYS A 203 -14.45 7.60 -3.21
C LYS A 203 -13.90 6.88 -4.42
N TYR A 204 -14.78 6.66 -5.40
CA TYR A 204 -14.35 6.28 -6.75
C TYR A 204 -14.50 7.47 -7.70
N THR A 205 -13.43 7.80 -8.42
CA THR A 205 -13.40 8.97 -9.31
C THR A 205 -13.63 8.56 -10.76
N GLU A 206 -14.16 9.48 -11.58
CA GLU A 206 -14.32 9.27 -13.02
C GLU A 206 -12.98 8.92 -13.70
N LYS A 207 -11.88 9.52 -13.20
CA LYS A 207 -10.49 9.29 -13.63
C LYS A 207 -9.95 7.91 -13.25
N GLY A 208 -10.74 7.09 -12.54
CA GLY A 208 -10.41 5.70 -12.23
C GLY A 208 -9.55 5.52 -10.98
N TRP A 209 -9.48 6.50 -10.10
CA TRP A 209 -8.88 6.35 -8.77
C TRP A 209 -9.91 5.86 -7.76
N PHE A 210 -9.58 4.79 -7.05
CA PHE A 210 -10.26 4.32 -5.86
C PHE A 210 -9.47 4.77 -4.64
N CYS A 211 -10.05 5.71 -3.89
CA CYS A 211 -9.45 6.31 -2.70
C CYS A 211 -10.26 5.86 -1.49
N TYR A 212 -9.62 5.42 -0.41
CA TYR A 212 -10.32 5.06 0.81
C TYR A 212 -9.44 5.29 2.04
N GLU A 213 -10.10 5.51 3.18
CA GLU A 213 -9.48 5.56 4.49
C GLU A 213 -10.01 4.38 5.31
N LEU A 214 -9.13 3.58 5.89
CA LEU A 214 -9.50 2.47 6.79
C LEU A 214 -9.85 2.99 8.18
N CYS A 215 -10.78 2.31 8.86
CA CYS A 215 -10.85 2.41 10.33
C CYS A 215 -9.52 1.91 10.91
N VAL A 216 -8.92 2.67 11.81
CA VAL A 216 -7.65 2.35 12.47
C VAL A 216 -7.76 2.58 13.98
N PRO A 217 -6.92 1.94 14.80
CA PRO A 217 -6.83 2.25 16.22
C PRO A 217 -6.52 3.72 16.48
N GLU A 218 -7.21 4.32 17.44
CA GLU A 218 -7.04 5.72 17.85
C GLU A 218 -6.68 5.83 19.36
N PRO A 219 -6.06 6.94 19.82
CA PRO A 219 -5.82 7.17 21.23
C PRO A 219 -7.10 7.07 22.07
N PRO A 220 -7.07 6.43 23.26
CA PRO A 220 -5.88 6.02 24.01
C PRO A 220 -5.38 4.59 23.72
N GLU A 221 -5.95 3.86 22.77
CA GLU A 221 -5.54 2.47 22.47
C GLU A 221 -4.11 2.39 21.93
N VAL A 222 -3.74 3.38 21.11
CA VAL A 222 -2.41 3.56 20.55
C VAL A 222 -1.87 4.95 20.86
N SER A 223 -0.54 5.07 20.96
CA SER A 223 0.12 6.36 21.12
C SER A 223 0.29 7.13 19.81
N GLU A 224 0.23 6.43 18.68
CA GLU A 224 0.41 6.97 17.33
C GLU A 224 -0.66 6.38 16.42
N ILE A 225 -1.36 7.25 15.67
CA ILE A 225 -2.38 6.84 14.71
C ILE A 225 -1.66 6.44 13.42
N MET A 226 -1.94 5.24 12.92
CA MET A 226 -1.48 4.82 11.60
C MET A 226 -2.30 5.52 10.51
N ASP A 227 -1.64 5.95 9.43
CA ASP A 227 -2.35 6.47 8.26
C ASP A 227 -3.13 5.33 7.58
N GLY A 228 -4.46 5.42 7.63
CA GLY A 228 -5.36 4.47 6.98
C GLY A 228 -5.64 4.80 5.51
N SER A 229 -5.06 5.88 4.97
CA SER A 229 -5.33 6.36 3.61
C SER A 229 -4.68 5.47 2.55
N CYS A 230 -5.47 5.05 1.58
CA CYS A 230 -5.04 4.21 0.47
C CYS A 230 -5.54 4.77 -0.87
N LEU A 231 -4.73 4.60 -1.92
CA LEU A 231 -5.08 4.95 -3.29
C LEU A 231 -4.72 3.80 -4.23
N ILE A 232 -5.72 3.32 -4.97
CA ILE A 232 -5.54 2.31 -6.02
C ILE A 232 -6.02 2.90 -7.34
N ARG A 233 -5.15 2.84 -8.36
CA ARG A 233 -5.55 3.20 -9.72
C ARG A 233 -6.16 1.99 -10.42
N ILE A 234 -7.46 2.07 -10.66
CA ILE A 234 -8.24 1.00 -11.33
C ILE A 234 -8.13 1.15 -12.84
N LYS A 235 -8.45 2.34 -13.38
CA LYS A 235 -8.40 2.53 -14.84
C LYS A 235 -6.98 2.82 -15.30
N PRO A 236 -6.55 2.21 -16.42
CA PRO A 236 -5.21 2.40 -16.95
C PRO A 236 -4.93 3.87 -17.29
N MET A 237 -3.65 4.23 -17.23
CA MET A 237 -3.16 5.49 -17.74
C MET A 237 -3.05 5.45 -19.26
N THR A 238 -3.52 6.51 -19.92
CA THR A 238 -3.20 6.74 -21.33
C THR A 238 -1.72 7.10 -21.48
N GLU A 239 -1.16 6.88 -22.67
CA GLU A 239 0.25 7.22 -22.93
C GLU A 239 0.51 8.73 -22.76
N GLU A 240 -0.40 9.58 -23.22
CA GLU A 240 -0.30 11.03 -23.04
C GLU A 240 -0.26 11.43 -21.55
N GLN A 241 -1.09 10.82 -20.71
CA GLN A 241 -1.05 11.07 -19.26
C GLN A 241 0.27 10.60 -18.63
N ARG A 242 0.84 9.49 -19.13
CA ARG A 242 2.15 8.98 -18.67
C ARG A 242 3.25 9.98 -19.01
N GLU A 243 3.31 10.39 -20.28
CA GLU A 243 4.31 11.36 -20.77
C GLU A 243 4.20 12.70 -20.00
N MET A 244 2.97 13.20 -19.83
CA MET A 244 2.74 14.43 -19.07
C MET A 244 3.14 14.28 -17.60
N SER A 245 2.86 13.13 -16.98
CA SER A 245 3.27 12.90 -15.60
C SER A 245 4.78 12.83 -15.46
N GLU A 246 5.48 12.16 -16.38
CA GLU A 246 6.95 12.06 -16.37
C GLU A 246 7.61 13.42 -16.54
N ARG A 247 7.08 14.24 -17.43
CA ARG A 247 7.62 15.57 -17.74
C ARG A 247 7.30 16.61 -16.68
N CYS A 248 6.12 16.56 -16.05
CA CYS A 248 5.60 17.68 -15.27
C CYS A 248 5.38 17.38 -13.78
N VAL A 249 5.26 16.11 -13.36
CA VAL A 249 4.80 15.77 -12.00
C VAL A 249 5.77 14.84 -11.28
N ARG A 250 6.32 13.83 -11.97
CA ARG A 250 7.10 12.74 -11.38
C ARG A 250 8.34 13.23 -10.64
N GLY A 251 9.05 14.18 -11.23
CA GLY A 251 10.27 14.75 -10.65
C GLY A 251 10.03 15.64 -9.43
N LEU A 252 8.80 16.15 -9.25
CA LEU A 252 8.44 16.99 -8.10
C LEU A 252 8.14 16.14 -6.87
N GLY A 253 7.30 15.11 -7.01
CA GLY A 253 6.75 14.37 -5.87
C GLY A 253 5.94 15.27 -4.92
N TYR A 254 5.54 14.74 -3.76
CA TYR A 254 4.76 15.48 -2.74
C TYR A 254 5.59 15.87 -1.51
N GLN A 255 6.86 15.48 -1.46
CA GLN A 255 7.74 15.74 -0.33
C GLN A 255 8.59 16.99 -0.60
N GLY A 256 8.94 17.73 0.46
CA GLY A 256 9.91 18.84 0.40
C GLY A 256 9.44 20.11 -0.32
N GLN A 257 8.25 20.12 -0.92
CA GLN A 257 7.69 21.24 -1.66
C GLN A 257 6.16 21.23 -1.58
N ASN A 258 5.49 22.35 -1.89
CA ASN A 258 4.04 22.50 -1.71
C ASN A 258 3.23 22.81 -2.99
N LEU A 259 3.83 22.79 -4.19
CA LEU A 259 3.17 22.98 -5.48
C LEU A 259 2.03 21.98 -5.72
N LEU A 260 2.20 20.73 -5.31
CA LEU A 260 1.18 19.69 -5.46
C LEU A 260 0.23 19.58 -4.25
N CYS A 261 0.51 20.35 -3.19
CA CYS A 261 -0.18 20.27 -1.90
C CYS A 261 -0.94 21.57 -1.54
N SER A 262 -0.83 22.62 -2.37
CA SER A 262 -1.41 23.93 -2.10
C SER A 262 -2.42 24.32 -3.17
N ASN A 263 -3.38 25.15 -2.79
CA ASN A 263 -4.29 25.77 -3.74
C ASN A 263 -3.63 27.01 -4.34
N TRP A 264 -3.27 26.95 -5.62
CA TRP A 264 -2.69 28.08 -6.35
C TRP A 264 -3.27 28.14 -7.76
N ASN A 265 -3.06 29.24 -8.45
CA ASN A 265 -3.38 29.38 -9.87
C ASN A 265 -2.42 30.39 -10.53
N ALA A 266 -2.55 30.58 -11.85
CA ALA A 266 -1.68 31.49 -12.60
C ALA A 266 -1.72 32.95 -12.13
N GLU A 267 -2.77 33.36 -11.42
CA GLU A 267 -2.94 34.72 -10.89
C GLU A 267 -2.45 34.83 -9.43
N ASN A 268 -2.40 33.72 -8.68
CA ASN A 268 -1.99 33.69 -7.29
C ASN A 268 -1.12 32.47 -6.97
N MET A 269 0.18 32.74 -6.73
CA MET A 269 1.20 31.77 -6.35
C MET A 269 1.93 32.14 -5.05
N SER A 270 1.43 33.12 -4.30
CA SER A 270 2.17 33.68 -3.15
C SER A 270 2.39 32.70 -2.01
N GLU A 271 1.59 31.63 -1.95
CA GLU A 271 1.69 30.58 -0.94
C GLU A 271 2.68 29.47 -1.33
N LEU A 272 3.25 29.50 -2.54
CA LEU A 272 4.20 28.50 -2.98
C LEU A 272 5.56 28.68 -2.31
N ASP A 273 6.12 27.57 -1.84
CA ASP A 273 7.47 27.49 -1.30
C ASP A 273 8.47 27.32 -2.44
N TYR A 274 8.90 28.44 -3.00
CA TYR A 274 9.91 28.47 -4.07
C TYR A 274 11.25 27.87 -3.64
N ASN A 275 11.61 27.98 -2.37
CA ASN A 275 12.87 27.42 -1.87
C ASN A 275 12.80 25.89 -1.86
N GLY A 276 11.71 25.33 -1.33
CA GLY A 276 11.46 23.89 -1.35
C GLY A 276 11.40 23.33 -2.76
N MET A 277 10.82 24.06 -3.73
CA MET A 277 10.73 23.61 -5.12
C MET A 277 12.07 23.58 -5.87
N PHE A 278 13.04 24.43 -5.51
CA PHE A 278 14.25 24.62 -6.31
C PHE A 278 15.01 23.32 -6.57
N GLU A 279 15.22 22.49 -5.54
CA GLU A 279 15.99 21.24 -5.69
C GLU A 279 15.32 20.23 -6.64
N TYR A 280 13.99 20.19 -6.66
CA TYR A 280 13.20 19.31 -7.51
C TYR A 280 13.19 19.80 -8.96
N LEU A 281 12.98 21.10 -9.17
CA LEU A 281 13.05 21.71 -10.50
C LEU A 281 14.47 21.62 -11.08
N TYR A 282 15.50 21.71 -10.23
CA TYR A 282 16.89 21.52 -10.64
C TYR A 282 17.09 20.10 -11.16
N GLY A 283 16.62 19.10 -10.40
CA GLY A 283 16.64 17.70 -10.80
C GLY A 283 15.89 17.44 -12.11
N MET A 284 14.73 18.06 -12.31
CA MET A 284 13.96 17.96 -13.54
C MET A 284 14.69 18.58 -14.74
N LYS A 285 15.32 19.75 -14.58
CA LYS A 285 15.99 20.47 -15.66
C LYS A 285 17.31 19.81 -16.08
N TYR A 286 18.14 19.45 -15.10
CA TYR A 286 19.52 19.02 -15.34
C TYR A 286 19.69 17.50 -15.30
N GLY A 287 18.69 16.76 -14.81
CA GLY A 287 18.74 15.29 -14.72
C GLY A 287 19.68 14.77 -13.62
N GLU A 288 20.09 15.63 -12.68
CA GLU A 288 20.97 15.27 -11.56
C GLU A 288 20.48 15.88 -10.25
N LYS A 289 20.81 15.24 -9.13
CA LYS A 289 20.40 15.72 -7.81
C LYS A 289 21.13 17.03 -7.49
N PHE A 290 20.39 18.03 -7.00
CA PHE A 290 20.99 19.25 -6.47
C PHE A 290 21.97 18.94 -5.33
N ASN A 291 23.17 19.52 -5.41
CA ASN A 291 24.22 19.37 -4.40
C ASN A 291 24.47 20.70 -3.69
N SER A 292 23.97 20.83 -2.46
CA SER A 292 24.14 22.05 -1.67
C SER A 292 25.59 22.38 -1.32
N GLU A 293 26.50 21.39 -1.35
CA GLU A 293 27.93 21.62 -1.06
C GLU A 293 28.60 22.51 -2.11
N ASP A 294 28.08 22.53 -3.33
CA ASP A 294 28.57 23.40 -4.41
C ASP A 294 28.19 24.88 -4.20
N TYR A 295 27.31 25.16 -3.23
CA TYR A 295 26.75 26.48 -2.94
C TYR A 295 27.01 26.91 -1.48
N PRO A 296 28.28 27.07 -1.06
CA PRO A 296 28.62 27.38 0.34
C PRO A 296 28.11 28.74 0.83
N ASN A 297 27.77 29.64 -0.08
CA ASN A 297 27.21 30.97 0.22
C ASN A 297 25.73 31.09 -0.18
N GLY A 298 25.05 29.96 -0.43
CA GLY A 298 23.70 29.92 -0.97
C GLY A 298 23.65 29.95 -2.51
N ILE A 299 22.46 29.69 -3.05
CA ILE A 299 22.19 29.69 -4.49
C ILE A 299 22.22 31.14 -5.00
N PRO A 300 22.96 31.46 -6.08
CA PRO A 300 22.94 32.78 -6.69
C PRO A 300 21.52 33.19 -7.08
N LYS A 301 21.15 34.43 -6.75
CA LYS A 301 19.82 34.99 -7.04
C LYS A 301 19.36 34.73 -8.48
N GLU A 302 20.22 35.05 -9.45
CA GLU A 302 19.90 34.90 -10.88
C GLU A 302 19.67 33.44 -11.27
N GLU A 303 20.42 32.50 -10.70
CA GLU A 303 20.23 31.08 -10.95
C GLU A 303 18.91 30.57 -10.39
N PHE A 304 18.59 30.98 -9.15
CA PHE A 304 17.32 30.69 -8.50
C PHE A 304 16.15 31.19 -9.33
N GLU A 305 16.11 32.49 -9.62
CA GLU A 305 15.02 33.13 -10.35
C GLU A 305 14.85 32.54 -11.74
N ASN A 306 15.94 32.32 -12.49
CA ASN A 306 15.88 31.75 -13.83
C ASN A 306 15.29 30.34 -13.83
N LEU A 307 15.62 29.51 -12.85
CA LEU A 307 15.07 28.16 -12.75
C LEU A 307 13.59 28.19 -12.43
N ILE A 308 13.17 28.95 -11.43
CA ILE A 308 11.76 29.01 -11.03
C ILE A 308 10.90 29.57 -12.18
N MET A 309 11.32 30.67 -12.82
CA MET A 309 10.59 31.32 -13.91
C MET A 309 10.52 30.48 -15.20
N GLU A 310 11.38 29.48 -15.36
CA GLU A 310 11.30 28.54 -16.49
C GLU A 310 10.11 27.58 -16.37
N TYR A 311 9.75 27.21 -15.13
CA TYR A 311 8.68 26.24 -14.86
C TYR A 311 7.36 26.88 -14.43
N LEU A 312 7.42 28.05 -13.79
CA LEU A 312 6.24 28.77 -13.31
C LEU A 312 6.10 30.11 -14.01
N PRO A 313 4.88 30.51 -14.42
CA PRO A 313 4.61 31.79 -15.07
C PRO A 313 4.63 32.94 -14.05
N ILE A 314 5.78 33.18 -13.41
CA ILE A 314 6.01 34.25 -12.44
C ILE A 314 7.11 35.20 -12.94
N THR A 315 7.19 36.37 -12.29
CA THR A 315 8.25 37.36 -12.49
C THR A 315 9.19 37.39 -11.29
N ALA A 316 10.37 38.00 -11.44
CA ALA A 316 11.38 38.09 -10.37
C ALA A 316 11.02 39.03 -9.20
N GLU A 317 9.90 39.77 -9.28
CA GLU A 317 9.39 40.64 -8.21
C GLU A 317 8.66 39.83 -7.12
#